data_AF-A0A2W7AGY1-F1
#
_entry.id   AF-A0A2W7AGY1-F1
#
_cell.length_a   1.000
_cell.length_b   1.000
_cell.length_c   1.000
_cell.angle_alpha   90.00
_cell.angle_beta   90.00
_cell.angle_gamma   90.00
#
_symmetry.space_group_name_H-M   'P 1'
#
loop_
_entity.id
_entity.type
_entity.pdbx_description
1 polymer ?
#
loop_
_entity_poly.entity_id
_entity_poly.type
_entity_poly.pdbx_seq_one_letter_code
_entity_poly.pdbx_strand_id
1 'polypeptide(L)'
;MINRSDKGKKQRESYQKKKVQPRKSIRGQAETKYGEVKKKSSYSLTPTGAALLKKMSKQLEISTSEFLERIARGEIKFDIDQSDCTEPDVNIE
;
A
#
# COMPACT_ATOMS: atom_id res chain seq x y z
N MET A 1 22.69 -52.27 10.53
CA MET A 1 22.43 -50.86 10.90
C MET A 1 21.07 -50.80 11.60
N ILE A 2 21.02 -50.48 12.89
CA ILE A 2 19.77 -50.50 13.68
C ILE A 2 19.07 -49.15 13.53
N ASN A 3 17.92 -49.15 12.87
CA ASN A 3 17.05 -47.98 12.73
C ASN A 3 16.49 -47.61 14.12
N ARG A 4 16.94 -46.48 14.67
CA ARG A 4 16.39 -45.90 15.91
C ARG A 4 15.00 -45.37 15.58
N SER A 5 13.97 -46.17 15.83
CA SER A 5 12.59 -45.72 15.75
C SER A 5 12.40 -44.51 16.68
N ASP A 6 11.80 -43.44 16.15
CA ASP A 6 11.42 -42.25 16.89
C ASP A 6 10.60 -42.67 18.11
N LYS A 7 11.24 -42.73 19.28
CA LYS A 7 10.58 -43.02 20.55
C LYS A 7 9.48 -41.97 20.72
N GLY A 8 8.23 -42.43 20.74
CA GLY A 8 7.03 -41.61 20.77
C GLY A 8 7.18 -40.43 21.73
N LYS A 9 7.36 -39.23 21.17
CA LYS A 9 7.47 -38.00 21.95
C LYS A 9 6.13 -37.81 22.65
N LYS A 10 6.10 -37.96 23.98
CA LYS A 10 4.90 -37.73 24.79
C LYS A 10 4.31 -36.36 24.43
N GLN A 11 3.04 -36.33 24.03
CA GLN A 11 2.38 -35.07 23.74
C GLN A 11 2.32 -34.25 25.04
N ARG A 12 2.85 -33.04 24.98
CA ARG A 12 2.90 -32.13 26.14
C ARG A 12 1.48 -31.73 26.52
N GLU A 13 1.18 -31.81 27.80
CA GLU A 13 -0.12 -31.39 28.34
C GLU A 13 -0.33 -29.88 28.16
N SER A 14 -1.58 -29.42 28.17
CA SER A 14 -1.95 -28.05 27.78
C SER A 14 -1.24 -26.97 28.61
N TYR A 15 -1.09 -27.18 29.93
CA TYR A 15 -0.38 -26.27 30.83
C TYR A 15 1.14 -26.24 30.61
N GLN A 16 1.71 -27.25 29.94
CA GLN A 16 3.13 -27.30 29.60
C GLN A 16 3.44 -26.56 28.29
N LYS A 17 2.41 -26.22 27.50
CA LYS A 17 2.56 -25.46 26.26
C LYS A 17 2.60 -23.97 26.60
N LYS A 18 3.61 -23.27 26.08
CA LYS A 18 3.66 -21.81 26.15
C LYS A 18 2.43 -21.24 25.44
N LYS A 19 1.71 -20.32 26.09
CA LYS A 19 0.59 -19.61 25.44
C LYS A 19 1.12 -18.92 24.18
N VAL A 20 0.57 -19.27 23.02
CA VAL A 20 0.88 -18.58 21.76
C VAL A 20 0.33 -17.17 21.90
N GLN A 21 1.23 -16.19 21.89
CA GLN A 21 0.84 -14.79 21.92
C GLN A 21 0.16 -14.44 20.58
N PRO A 22 -0.91 -13.63 20.57
CA PRO A 22 -1.49 -13.15 19.32
C PRO A 22 -0.41 -12.43 18.50
N ARG A 23 -0.50 -12.53 17.17
CA ARG A 23 0.44 -11.86 16.26
C ARG A 23 0.48 -10.37 16.58
N LYS A 24 1.66 -9.86 16.92
CA LYS A 24 1.87 -8.46 17.34
C LYS A 24 1.73 -7.43 16.21
N SER A 25 1.71 -7.84 14.93
CA SER A 25 1.63 -6.89 13.82
C SER A 25 1.00 -7.50 12.56
N ILE A 26 0.24 -6.66 11.85
CA ILE A 26 -0.31 -6.91 10.50
C ILE A 26 0.75 -6.66 9.40
N ARG A 27 1.94 -6.18 9.79
CA ARG A 27 3.03 -5.81 8.87
C ARG A 27 3.43 -7.01 8.00
N GLY A 28 3.34 -6.85 6.68
CA GLY A 28 3.61 -7.90 5.70
C GLY A 28 2.38 -8.71 5.25
N GLN A 29 1.19 -8.39 5.75
CA GLN A 29 -0.07 -8.86 5.17
C GLN A 29 -0.59 -7.85 4.16
N ALA A 30 -1.32 -8.32 3.15
CA ALA A 30 -1.95 -7.47 2.18
C ALA A 30 -3.09 -6.68 2.85
N GLU A 31 -2.91 -5.38 2.99
CA GLU A 31 -3.91 -4.45 3.55
C GLU A 31 -4.93 -4.00 2.49
N THR A 32 -4.67 -4.29 1.22
CA THR A 32 -5.48 -3.83 0.09
C THR A 32 -6.39 -4.93 -0.45
N LYS A 33 -7.52 -4.53 -1.06
CA LYS A 33 -8.45 -5.42 -1.80
C LYS A 33 -7.78 -6.30 -2.88
N TYR A 34 -6.53 -5.99 -3.21
CA TYR A 34 -5.78 -6.62 -4.29
C TYR A 34 -4.84 -7.74 -3.84
N GLY A 35 -4.73 -8.00 -2.53
CA GLY A 35 -3.86 -9.07 -2.03
C GLY A 35 -2.36 -8.77 -2.13
N GLU A 36 -1.98 -7.55 -2.51
CA GLU A 36 -0.60 -7.09 -2.63
C GLU A 36 -0.16 -6.28 -1.41
N VAL A 37 1.12 -6.40 -1.06
CA VAL A 37 1.78 -5.59 -0.03
C VAL A 37 2.40 -4.36 -0.68
N LYS A 38 1.97 -3.16 -0.26
CA LYS A 38 2.53 -1.89 -0.75
C LYS A 38 4.03 -1.81 -0.48
N LYS A 39 4.81 -1.45 -1.50
CA LYS A 39 6.22 -1.07 -1.35
C LYS A 39 6.33 0.45 -1.29
N LYS A 40 7.12 0.97 -0.36
CA LYS A 40 7.39 2.40 -0.26
C LYS A 40 8.21 2.86 -1.46
N SER A 41 7.71 3.86 -2.17
CA SER A 41 8.40 4.54 -3.26
C SER A 41 8.29 6.04 -3.06
N SER A 42 9.32 6.77 -3.50
CA SER A 42 9.39 8.22 -3.41
C SER A 42 9.58 8.77 -4.82
N TYR A 43 8.71 9.70 -5.22
CA TYR A 43 8.74 10.35 -6.53
C TYR A 43 8.87 11.85 -6.33
N SER A 44 9.74 12.47 -7.11
CA SER A 44 9.88 13.92 -7.15
C SER A 44 8.84 14.52 -8.10
N LEU A 45 8.13 15.55 -7.66
CA LEU A 45 7.13 16.28 -8.43
C LEU A 45 7.39 17.77 -8.27
N THR A 46 6.89 18.57 -9.23
CA THR A 46 6.85 20.03 -9.05
C THR A 46 5.92 20.39 -7.87
N PRO A 47 6.19 21.50 -7.15
CA PRO A 47 5.33 21.92 -6.04
C PRO A 47 3.86 22.07 -6.45
N THR A 48 3.62 22.63 -7.66
CA THR A 48 2.29 22.80 -8.24
C THR A 48 1.61 21.46 -8.49
N GLY A 49 2.30 20.51 -9.12
CA GLY A 49 1.76 19.17 -9.38
C GLY A 49 1.42 18.43 -8.09
N ALA A 50 2.29 18.50 -7.08
CA ALA A 50 2.03 17.90 -5.77
C ALA A 50 0.81 18.53 -5.07
N ALA A 51 0.65 19.85 -5.16
CA ALA A 51 -0.51 20.56 -4.61
C ALA A 51 -1.81 20.16 -5.32
N LEU A 52 -1.80 20.04 -6.65
CA LEU A 52 -2.94 19.60 -7.44
C LEU A 52 -3.36 18.16 -7.09
N LEU A 53 -2.42 17.22 -7.03
CA LEU A 53 -2.71 15.84 -6.62
C LEU A 53 -3.35 15.78 -5.22
N LYS A 54 -2.85 16.59 -4.28
CA LYS A 54 -3.40 16.68 -2.93
C LYS A 54 -4.80 17.30 -2.91
N LYS A 55 -5.08 18.27 -3.78
CA LYS A 55 -6.42 18.87 -3.92
C LYS A 55 -7.41 17.84 -4.49
N MET A 56 -7.03 17.13 -5.54
CA MET A 56 -7.86 16.09 -6.17
C MET A 56 -8.15 14.93 -5.20
N SER A 57 -7.14 14.44 -4.48
CA SER A 57 -7.36 13.34 -3.52
C SER A 57 -8.28 13.75 -2.37
N LYS A 58 -8.20 15.01 -1.92
CA LYS A 58 -9.10 15.56 -0.89
C LYS A 58 -10.55 15.63 -1.37
N GLN A 59 -10.79 16.01 -2.62
CA GLN A 59 -12.15 16.05 -3.19
C GLN A 59 -12.81 14.66 -3.22
N LEU A 60 -12.00 13.62 -3.36
CA LEU A 60 -12.46 12.22 -3.37
C LEU A 60 -12.42 11.56 -1.98
N GLU A 61 -12.08 12.30 -0.92
CA GLU A 61 -11.96 11.83 0.46
C GLU A 61 -11.02 10.61 0.65
N ILE A 62 -10.01 10.48 -0.22
CA ILE A 62 -9.02 9.41 -0.18
C ILE A 62 -7.60 9.93 0.04
N SER A 63 -6.71 9.04 0.46
CA SER A 63 -5.30 9.39 0.57
C SER A 63 -4.69 9.67 -0.81
N THR A 64 -3.70 10.55 -0.88
CA THR A 64 -2.94 10.80 -2.13
C THR A 64 -2.32 9.52 -2.69
N SER A 65 -1.84 8.64 -1.82
CA SER A 65 -1.27 7.34 -2.23
C SER A 65 -2.32 6.41 -2.84
N GLU A 66 -3.54 6.42 -2.33
CA GLU A 66 -4.64 5.63 -2.87
C GLU A 66 -5.15 6.20 -4.18
N PHE A 67 -5.25 7.52 -4.28
CA PHE A 67 -5.57 8.20 -5.52
C PHE A 67 -4.61 7.78 -6.64
N LEU A 68 -3.30 7.85 -6.40
CA LEU A 68 -2.29 7.43 -7.37
C LEU A 68 -2.38 5.95 -7.75
N GLU A 69 -2.66 5.06 -6.78
CA GLU A 69 -2.87 3.63 -7.06
C GLU A 69 -4.11 3.39 -7.94
N ARG A 70 -5.21 4.10 -7.67
CA ARG A 70 -6.43 4.01 -8.48
C ARG A 70 -6.21 4.51 -9.90
N ILE A 71 -5.42 5.57 -10.07
CA ILE A 71 -5.01 6.06 -11.39
C ILE A 71 -4.15 5.02 -12.10
N ALA A 72 -3.11 4.50 -11.44
CA ALA A 72 -2.20 3.52 -12.02
C ALA A 72 -2.91 2.21 -12.43
N ARG A 73 -3.99 1.84 -11.72
CA ARG A 73 -4.83 0.68 -12.03
C ARG A 73 -5.94 0.98 -13.04
N GLY A 74 -6.10 2.23 -13.49
CA GLY A 74 -7.14 2.63 -14.43
C GLY A 74 -8.56 2.71 -13.83
N GLU A 75 -8.69 2.71 -12.50
CA GLU A 75 -9.98 2.94 -11.82
C GLU A 75 -10.42 4.40 -11.93
N ILE A 76 -9.46 5.32 -12.03
CA ILE A 76 -9.69 6.74 -12.32
C ILE A 76 -9.12 6.99 -13.71
N LYS A 77 -9.98 7.43 -14.64
CA LYS A 77 -9.59 7.80 -16.00
C LYS A 77 -9.45 9.32 -16.09
N PHE A 78 -8.41 9.75 -16.78
CA PHE A 78 -8.27 11.13 -17.25
C PHE A 78 -8.34 11.10 -18.77
N ASP A 79 -9.08 12.03 -19.35
CA ASP A 79 -9.02 12.26 -20.78
C ASP A 79 -7.72 13.01 -21.06
N ILE A 80 -6.71 12.28 -21.55
CA ILE A 80 -5.38 12.80 -21.87
C ILE A 80 -5.44 13.70 -23.13
N ASP A 81 -6.53 13.59 -23.90
CA ASP A 81 -6.72 14.29 -25.17
C ASP A 81 -7.14 15.76 -25.03
N GLN A 82 -7.41 16.24 -23.80
CA GLN A 82 -7.58 17.67 -23.52
C GLN A 82 -6.22 18.30 -23.24
N SER A 83 -5.45 18.54 -24.30
CA SER A 83 -4.20 19.30 -24.22
C SER A 83 -4.49 20.80 -24.10
N ASP A 84 -5.02 21.24 -22.96
CA ASP A 84 -5.00 22.65 -22.59
C ASP A 84 -3.65 22.94 -21.90
N CYS A 85 -2.59 22.94 -22.70
CA CYS A 85 -1.33 23.60 -22.34
C CYS A 85 -1.52 25.12 -22.48
N THR A 86 -2.48 25.72 -21.77
CA THR A 86 -2.50 27.17 -21.61
C THR A 86 -1.44 27.52 -20.58
N GLU A 87 -0.32 28.05 -21.05
CA GLU A 87 0.63 28.74 -20.18
C GLU A 87 -0.14 29.80 -19.38
N PRO A 88 0.04 29.87 -18.05
CA PRO A 88 -0.51 31.00 -17.32
C PRO A 88 0.21 32.25 -17.81
N ASP A 89 -0.54 33.20 -18.40
CA ASP A 89 -0.02 34.53 -18.71
C ASP A 89 0.51 35.16 -17.42
N VAL A 90 1.82 35.11 -17.23
CA VAL A 90 2.49 35.80 -16.13
C VAL A 90 2.62 37.26 -16.56
N ASN A 91 1.56 38.05 -16.31
CA ASN A 91 1.68 39.50 -16.36
C ASN A 91 2.56 39.94 -15.18
N ILE A 92 3.82 40.23 -15.46
CA ILE A 92 4.72 40.95 -14.58
C ILE A 92 4.65 42.42 -15.00
N GLU A 93 3.94 43.23 -14.21
CA GLU A 93 4.14 44.70 -14.17
C GLU A 93 5.30 45.04 -13.23
#